data_AF-A0A929IIP0-F1
#
_entry.id   AF-A0A929IIP0-F1
#
_cell.length_a   1.000
_cell.length_b   1.000
_cell.length_c   1.000
_cell.angle_alpha   90.00
_cell.angle_beta   90.00
_cell.angle_gamma   90.00
#
_symmetry.space_group_name_H-M   'P 1'
#
loop_
_entity.id
_entity.type
_entity.pdbx_description
1 polymer ?
#
loop_
_entity_poly.entity_id
_entity_poly.type
_entity_poly.pdbx_seq_one_letter_code
_entity_poly.pdbx_strand_id
1 'polypeptide(L)'
;MNLHEYQAKALLREYGAAIPDGALAASSEEAADAARKLSGNSWVVKAQIHAGARAQAGGVRMVSSPEEAAAAARGLLGKRIVTAQTGPEGFAVKSV
;
A
#
# COMPACT_ATOMS: atom_id res chain seq x y z
N MET A 1 0.08 9.85 -18.24
CA MET A 1 0.57 10.21 -16.90
C MET A 1 -0.32 9.51 -15.89
N ASN A 2 0.25 8.78 -14.91
CA ASN A 2 -0.50 7.99 -13.94
C ASN A 2 -0.31 8.55 -12.51
N LEU A 3 -1.29 8.34 -11.64
CA LEU A 3 -1.19 8.59 -10.20
C LEU A 3 -1.13 7.27 -9.43
N HIS A 4 -0.43 7.26 -8.30
CA HIS A 4 -0.54 6.18 -7.31
C HIS A 4 -1.86 6.30 -6.53
N GLU A 5 -2.29 5.22 -5.87
CA GLU A 5 -3.51 5.21 -5.05
C GLU A 5 -3.45 6.28 -3.96
N TYR A 6 -2.31 6.44 -3.28
CA TYR A 6 -2.17 7.45 -2.23
C TYR A 6 -2.30 8.89 -2.74
N GLN A 7 -1.77 9.18 -3.94
CA GLN A 7 -1.85 10.51 -4.57
C GLN A 7 -3.29 10.82 -5.00
N ALA A 8 -3.96 9.87 -5.65
CA ALA A 8 -5.35 10.01 -6.05
C ALA A 8 -6.25 10.21 -4.82
N LYS A 9 -6.00 9.49 -3.72
CA LYS A 9 -6.73 9.67 -2.46
C LYS A 9 -6.51 11.05 -1.82
N ALA A 10 -5.29 11.57 -1.85
CA ALA A 10 -5.00 12.91 -1.36
C ALA A 10 -5.79 13.95 -2.16
N LEU A 11 -5.71 13.89 -3.49
CA LEU A 11 -6.44 14.78 -4.39
C LEU A 11 -7.96 14.68 -4.19
N LEU A 12 -8.53 13.48 -4.15
CA LEU A 12 -9.98 13.32 -3.97
C LEU A 12 -10.47 13.85 -2.61
N ARG A 13 -9.65 13.71 -1.55
CA ARG A 13 -9.96 14.27 -0.22
C ARG A 13 -10.00 15.80 -0.24
N GLU A 14 -9.12 16.46 -0.99
CA GLU A 14 -9.15 17.92 -1.17
C GLU A 14 -10.48 18.42 -1.78
N TYR A 15 -11.15 17.57 -2.56
CA TYR A 15 -12.46 17.86 -3.16
C TYR A 15 -13.64 17.33 -2.33
N GLY A 16 -13.41 16.93 -1.07
CA GLY A 16 -14.46 16.53 -0.14
C GLY A 16 -14.96 15.09 -0.29
N ALA A 17 -14.29 14.24 -1.07
CA ALA A 17 -14.65 12.83 -1.13
C ALA A 17 -14.36 12.13 0.21
N ALA A 18 -15.27 11.26 0.66
CA ALA A 18 -15.06 10.42 1.82
C ALA A 18 -14.06 9.31 1.49
N ILE A 19 -12.83 9.44 1.99
CA ILE A 19 -11.72 8.52 1.73
C ILE A 19 -11.24 7.93 3.06
N PRO A 20 -11.01 6.61 3.16
CA PRO A 20 -10.41 6.02 4.35
C PRO A 20 -9.05 6.64 4.66
N ASP A 21 -8.75 6.79 5.94
CA ASP A 21 -7.43 7.26 6.38
C ASP A 21 -6.35 6.23 6.08
N GLY A 22 -5.15 6.73 5.81
CA GLY A 22 -4.00 5.94 5.46
C GLY A 22 -2.75 6.82 5.42
N ALA A 23 -1.59 6.18 5.46
CA ALA A 23 -0.30 6.83 5.33
C ALA A 23 0.56 6.04 4.34
N LEU A 24 1.42 6.74 3.60
CA LEU A 24 2.43 6.13 2.76
C LEU A 24 3.57 5.63 3.64
N ALA A 25 4.08 4.42 3.38
CA ALA A 25 5.26 3.91 4.05
C ALA A 25 6.31 3.41 3.05
N ALA A 26 7.56 3.85 3.21
CA ALA A 26 8.72 3.41 2.44
C ALA A 26 9.63 2.44 3.21
N SER A 27 9.31 2.17 4.49
CA SER A 27 10.02 1.21 5.35
C SER A 27 9.03 0.39 6.20
N SER A 28 9.52 -0.70 6.79
CA SER A 28 8.72 -1.50 7.73
C SER A 28 8.37 -0.72 9.00
N GLU A 29 9.27 0.15 9.42
CA GLU A 29 9.16 0.99 10.61
C GLU A 29 8.07 2.05 10.40
N GLU A 30 8.08 2.71 9.24
CA GLU A 30 7.02 3.65 8.85
C GLU A 30 5.65 2.98 8.77
N ALA A 31 5.58 1.73 8.30
CA ALA A 31 4.33 0.98 8.23
C ALA A 31 3.78 0.63 9.63
N ALA A 32 4.64 0.24 10.57
CA ALA A 32 4.25 0.04 11.96
C ALA A 32 3.79 1.35 12.61
N ASP A 33 4.53 2.44 12.40
CA ASP A 33 4.19 3.75 12.94
C ASP A 33 2.86 4.28 12.38
N ALA A 34 2.60 4.05 11.09
CA ALA A 34 1.32 4.35 10.47
C ALA A 34 0.18 3.57 11.14
N ALA A 35 0.35 2.26 11.35
CA ALA A 35 -0.65 1.44 12.04
C ALA A 35 -0.89 1.89 13.49
N ARG A 36 0.14 2.33 14.22
CA ARG A 36 -0.02 2.90 15.58
C ARG A 36 -0.80 4.21 15.61
N LYS A 37 -0.69 5.02 14.54
CA LYS A 37 -1.35 6.34 14.45
C LYS A 37 -2.77 6.26 13.89
N LEU A 38 -3.04 5.31 12.99
CA LEU A 38 -4.35 5.12 12.39
C LEU A 38 -5.27 4.38 13.35
N SER A 39 -6.43 4.96 13.66
CA SER A 39 -7.44 4.30 14.49
C SER A 39 -7.98 3.03 13.82
N GLY A 40 -8.15 1.96 14.59
CA GLY A 40 -8.76 0.72 14.12
C GLY A 40 -8.17 -0.51 14.79
N ASN A 41 -8.81 -1.66 14.53
CA ASN A 41 -8.34 -2.98 14.99
C ASN A 41 -7.70 -3.78 13.85
N SER A 42 -7.74 -3.25 12.62
CA SER A 42 -7.12 -3.84 11.44
C SER A 42 -6.87 -2.79 10.36
N TRP A 43 -5.88 -3.06 9.51
CA TRP A 43 -5.44 -2.20 8.41
C TRP A 43 -5.17 -3.02 7.16
N VAL A 44 -4.97 -2.34 6.04
CA VAL A 44 -4.60 -2.96 4.78
C VAL A 44 -3.31 -2.33 4.26
N VAL A 45 -2.26 -3.14 4.14
CA VAL A 45 -0.97 -2.74 3.53
C VAL A 45 -1.05 -3.01 2.03
N LYS A 46 -0.78 -2.01 1.18
CA LYS A 46 -1.02 -2.09 -0.27
C LYS A 46 0.17 -1.59 -1.08
N ALA A 47 0.81 -2.49 -1.84
CA ALA A 47 1.86 -2.13 -2.78
C ALA A 47 1.45 -0.93 -3.69
N GLN A 48 2.24 0.14 -3.67
CA GLN A 48 2.02 1.31 -4.52
C GLN A 48 2.76 1.12 -5.85
N ILE A 49 2.02 0.66 -6.86
CA ILE A 49 2.50 0.54 -8.24
C ILE A 49 1.41 1.04 -9.19
N HIS A 50 1.79 1.49 -10.39
CA HIS A 50 0.83 1.91 -11.42
C HIS A 50 0.26 0.70 -12.19
N ALA A 51 -0.35 -0.23 -11.45
CA ALA A 51 -1.07 -1.38 -12.00
C ALA A 51 -2.19 -1.84 -11.04
N GLY A 52 -3.26 -2.36 -11.63
CA GLY A 52 -4.37 -3.05 -10.97
C GLY A 52 -4.05 -4.50 -10.61
N ALA A 53 -5.06 -5.28 -10.22
CA ALA A 53 -4.93 -6.71 -9.85
C ALA A 53 -3.89 -7.04 -8.75
N ARG A 54 -3.48 -6.03 -7.97
CA ARG A 54 -2.46 -6.17 -6.92
C ARG A 54 -2.81 -7.22 -5.87
N ALA A 55 -4.08 -7.33 -5.48
CA ALA A 55 -4.51 -8.31 -4.47
C ALA A 55 -4.28 -9.76 -4.94
N GLN A 56 -4.66 -10.06 -6.18
CA GLN A 56 -4.44 -11.39 -6.80
C GLN A 56 -2.94 -11.70 -6.93
N ALA A 57 -2.12 -10.68 -7.15
CA ALA A 57 -0.66 -10.80 -7.22
C ALA A 57 0.05 -10.71 -5.85
N GLY A 58 -0.69 -10.79 -4.73
CA GLY A 58 -0.12 -10.79 -3.38
C GLY A 58 0.39 -9.43 -2.88
N GLY A 59 0.08 -8.34 -3.59
CA GLY A 59 0.46 -6.96 -3.28
C GLY A 59 -0.49 -6.25 -2.30
N VAL A 60 -1.48 -6.93 -1.73
CA VAL A 60 -2.43 -6.39 -0.73
C VAL A 60 -2.52 -7.36 0.42
N ARG A 61 -2.33 -6.89 1.66
CA ARG A 61 -2.36 -7.72 2.87
C ARG A 61 -3.21 -7.06 3.96
N MET A 62 -4.10 -7.83 4.56
CA MET A 62 -4.83 -7.41 5.77
C MET A 62 -3.96 -7.73 6.99
N VAL A 63 -3.91 -6.80 7.94
CA VAL A 63 -3.10 -6.89 9.16
C VAL A 63 -3.92 -6.39 10.35
N SER A 64 -3.61 -6.89 11.54
CA SER A 64 -4.35 -6.63 12.78
C SER A 64 -3.46 -6.06 13.90
N SER A 65 -2.16 -5.89 13.64
CA SER A 65 -1.22 -5.27 14.57
C SER A 65 -0.16 -4.45 13.82
N PRO A 66 0.50 -3.49 14.50
CA PRO A 66 1.67 -2.79 13.95
C PRO A 66 2.81 -3.72 13.54
N GLU A 67 3.00 -4.83 14.26
CA GLU A 67 4.02 -5.83 13.98
C GLU A 67 3.70 -6.59 12.68
N GLU A 68 2.43 -6.95 12.47
CA GLU A 68 1.96 -7.51 11.20
C GLU A 68 2.08 -6.51 10.06
N ALA A 69 1.82 -5.21 10.30
CA ALA A 69 1.99 -4.16 9.31
C ALA A 69 3.46 -4.03 8.86
N ALA A 70 4.41 -4.03 9.80
CA ALA A 70 5.84 -4.04 9.50
C ALA A 70 6.26 -5.30 8.72
N ALA A 71 5.77 -6.48 9.13
CA ALA A 71 6.06 -7.74 8.44
C ALA A 71 5.49 -7.76 7.01
N ALA A 72 4.27 -7.25 6.82
CA ALA A 72 3.64 -7.11 5.52
C ALA A 72 4.42 -6.15 4.61
N ALA A 73 4.82 -4.97 5.12
CA ALA A 73 5.62 -4.00 4.39
C ALA A 73 6.98 -4.58 3.99
N ARG A 74 7.71 -5.20 4.93
CA ARG A 74 8.99 -5.89 4.65
C ARG A 74 8.83 -6.99 3.60
N GLY A 75 7.69 -7.67 3.61
CA GLY A 75 7.35 -8.71 2.65
C GLY A 75 6.99 -8.20 1.24
N LEU A 76 6.78 -6.90 1.06
CA LEU A 76 6.37 -6.27 -0.20
C LEU A 76 7.44 -5.32 -0.76
N LEU A 77 8.02 -4.47 0.07
CA LEU A 77 9.01 -3.47 -0.32
C LEU A 77 10.23 -4.14 -1.00
N GLY A 78 10.67 -3.55 -2.10
CA GLY A 78 11.76 -4.07 -2.93
C GLY A 78 11.38 -5.26 -3.83
N LYS A 79 10.22 -5.91 -3.61
CA LYS A 79 9.73 -6.97 -4.49
C LYS A 79 9.12 -6.39 -5.75
N ARG A 80 9.02 -7.24 -6.77
CA ARG A 80 8.35 -6.94 -8.03
C ARG A 80 6.99 -7.65 -8.05
N ILE A 81 5.93 -6.90 -8.29
CA ILE A 81 4.58 -7.45 -8.39
C ILE A 81 4.28 -7.67 -9.86
N VAL A 82 4.01 -8.92 -10.21
CA VAL A 82 3.64 -9.35 -11.56
C VAL A 82 2.12 -9.42 -11.65
N THR A 83 1.57 -8.64 -12.56
CA THR A 83 0.17 -8.66 -12.97
C THR A 83 0.11 -8.69 -14.49
N ALA A 84 -1.08 -8.91 -15.06
CA ALA A 84 -1.28 -8.77 -16.50
C ALA A 84 -0.86 -7.39 -17.05
N GLN A 85 -0.90 -6.33 -16.23
CA GLN A 85 -0.56 -4.97 -16.65
C GLN A 85 0.92 -4.63 -16.52
N THR A 86 1.68 -5.37 -15.71
CA THR A 86 3.13 -5.13 -15.51
C THR A 86 4.00 -6.01 -16.40
N GLY A 87 3.42 -7.04 -17.02
CA GLY A 87 4.17 -8.07 -17.74
C GLY A 87 5.03 -8.96 -16.83
N PRO A 88 5.81 -9.90 -17.40
CA PRO A 88 6.63 -10.85 -16.65
C PRO A 88 7.69 -10.18 -15.80
N GLU A 89 8.15 -8.99 -16.21
CA GLU A 89 9.11 -8.20 -15.46
C GLU A 89 8.54 -7.70 -14.14
N GLY A 90 7.21 -7.50 -14.02
CA GLY A 90 6.61 -6.92 -12.81
C GLY A 90 7.03 -5.46 -12.56
N PHE A 91 6.38 -4.80 -11.61
CA PHE A 91 6.81 -3.46 -11.14
C PHE A 91 7.33 -3.52 -9.71
N ALA A 92 8.44 -2.82 -9.46
CA ALA A 92 9.06 -2.75 -8.15
C ALA A 92 8.22 -1.93 -7.16
N VAL A 93 8.00 -2.48 -5.98
CA VAL A 93 7.30 -1.81 -4.88
C VAL A 93 8.29 -0.97 -4.10
N LYS A 94 8.21 0.35 -4.26
CA LYS A 94 9.05 1.31 -3.51
C LYS A 94 8.38 1.80 -2.22
N SER A 95 7.06 1.71 -2.17
CA SER A 95 6.24 2.10 -1.02
C SER A 95 4.97 1.26 -0.96
N VAL A 96 4.38 1.19 0.23
CA VAL A 96 3.11 0.51 0.53
C VAL A 96 2.11 1.45 1.17
#